data_AF-A0A3M1ZPN7-F1
#
_entry.id   AF-A0A3M1ZPN7-F1
#
_cell.length_a   1.000
_cell.length_b   1.000
_cell.length_c   1.000
_cell.angle_alpha   90.00
_cell.angle_beta   90.00
_cell.angle_gamma   90.00
#
_symmetry.space_group_name_H-M   'P 1'
#
loop_
_entity.id
_entity.type
_entity.pdbx_description
1 polymer ?
#
loop_
_entity_poly.entity_id
_entity_poly.type
_entity_poly.pdbx_seq_one_letter_code
_entity_poly.pdbx_strand_id
1 'polypeptide(L)'
;MAWHRLGLLLLLIPLFVWSHARLPHIAGQPPAPEMTRDWDQRSELLQGVLAGPIPGFWADAAVLNLFNVFDVARHTTGELRHRWWRELAYLLHEALSLDPRFRDGLRLTEGLLGYEPGFTAEAVDLLEQCGPNVSSGEYLLVASFLAHVELNQTERALRLADMAADKPDVGSLAQGFAAKLLLEQHGCQAALAFLEYRKSKLPLVYADQLQARIERMRKDPECRQDVPPANAPPEIDLPKTNAWETGKAS
;
A
#
# COMPACT_ATOMS: atom_id res chain seq x y z
N MET A 1 -18.18 36.71 25.69
CA MET A 1 -17.20 35.68 25.28
C MET A 1 -17.45 34.29 25.87
N ALA A 2 -18.01 34.13 27.08
CA ALA A 2 -18.24 32.79 27.67
C ALA A 2 -19.31 31.93 26.94
N TRP A 3 -20.34 32.55 26.38
CA TRP A 3 -21.46 31.85 25.72
C TRP A 3 -21.07 31.06 24.46
N HIS A 4 -20.11 31.54 23.67
CA HIS A 4 -19.63 30.80 22.49
C HIS A 4 -18.81 29.57 22.88
N ARG A 5 -18.05 29.62 23.98
CA ARG A 5 -17.31 28.46 24.50
C ARG A 5 -18.24 27.39 25.05
N LEU A 6 -19.29 27.81 25.76
CA LEU A 6 -20.31 26.90 26.30
C LEU A 6 -21.13 26.23 25.18
N GLY A 7 -21.51 26.98 24.14
CA GLY A 7 -22.20 26.42 22.97
C GLY A 7 -21.34 25.41 22.20
N LEU A 8 -20.04 25.66 22.08
CA LEU A 8 -19.10 24.72 21.44
C LEU A 8 -18.93 23.44 22.27
N LEU A 9 -18.78 23.57 23.59
CA LEU A 9 -18.74 22.42 24.50
C LEU A 9 -20.01 21.57 24.45
N LEU A 10 -21.18 22.21 24.42
CA LEU A 10 -22.48 21.53 24.31
C LEU A 10 -22.69 20.85 22.95
N LEU A 11 -22.00 21.28 21.90
CA LEU A 11 -21.97 20.58 20.60
C LEU A 11 -20.97 19.41 20.59
N LEU A 12 -19.87 19.51 21.34
CA LEU A 12 -18.86 18.44 21.42
C LEU A 12 -19.36 17.23 22.23
N ILE A 13 -20.19 17.42 23.25
CA ILE A 13 -20.75 16.33 24.07
C ILE A 13 -21.60 15.34 23.23
N PRO A 14 -22.60 15.77 22.45
CA PRO A 14 -23.36 14.84 21.61
C PRO A 14 -22.48 14.24 20.50
N LEU A 15 -21.43 14.93 20.03
CA LEU A 15 -20.46 14.34 19.10
C LEU A 15 -19.67 13.20 19.76
N PHE A 16 -19.26 13.39 21.01
CA PHE A 16 -18.52 12.41 21.81
C PHE A 16 -19.41 11.22 22.23
N VAL A 17 -20.68 11.49 22.57
CA VAL A 17 -21.67 10.45 22.89
C VAL A 17 -22.06 9.68 21.63
N TRP A 18 -22.18 10.36 20.48
CA TRP A 18 -22.48 9.71 19.21
C TRP A 18 -21.30 8.88 18.69
N SER A 19 -20.06 9.34 18.86
CA SER A 19 -18.86 8.54 18.56
C SER A 19 -18.78 7.31 19.47
N HIS A 20 -19.11 7.44 20.75
CA HIS A 20 -19.18 6.29 21.65
C HIS A 20 -20.34 5.34 21.34
N ALA A 21 -21.50 5.85 20.94
CA ALA A 21 -22.66 5.02 20.57
C ALA A 21 -22.44 4.25 19.25
N ARG A 22 -21.56 4.76 18.38
CA ARG A 22 -21.07 4.05 17.17
C ARG A 22 -19.90 3.11 17.44
N LEU A 23 -19.51 2.87 18.70
CA LEU A 23 -18.54 1.84 19.08
C LEU A 23 -19.23 0.60 19.70
N PRO A 24 -20.11 -0.11 18.98
CA PRO A 24 -20.74 -1.33 19.50
C PRO A 24 -19.72 -2.42 19.83
N HIS A 25 -18.49 -2.34 19.32
CA HIS A 25 -17.44 -3.34 19.50
C HIS A 25 -16.75 -3.32 20.87
N ILE A 26 -16.96 -2.29 21.71
CA ILE A 26 -16.40 -2.26 23.08
C ILE A 26 -17.01 -3.39 23.95
N ALA A 27 -18.17 -3.92 23.58
CA ALA A 27 -18.83 -5.00 24.32
C ALA A 27 -18.39 -6.43 23.91
N GLY A 28 -17.35 -6.58 23.07
CA GLY A 28 -16.88 -7.90 22.60
C GLY A 28 -17.88 -8.63 21.69
N GLN A 29 -18.92 -7.93 21.23
CA GLN A 29 -19.86 -8.49 20.26
C GLN A 29 -19.25 -8.46 18.87
N PRO A 30 -19.33 -9.57 18.11
CA PRO A 30 -18.81 -9.61 16.75
C PRO A 30 -19.51 -8.55 15.89
N PRO A 31 -18.83 -8.01 14.87
CA PRO A 31 -19.44 -7.09 13.94
C PRO A 31 -20.69 -7.72 13.33
N ALA A 32 -21.73 -6.90 13.14
CA ALA A 32 -22.93 -7.35 12.47
C ALA A 32 -22.54 -7.94 11.10
N PRO A 33 -23.21 -9.00 10.61
CA PRO A 33 -22.95 -9.54 9.28
C PRO A 33 -23.08 -8.49 8.17
N GLU A 34 -23.82 -7.41 8.42
CA GLU A 34 -23.99 -6.29 7.50
C GLU A 34 -22.86 -5.25 7.59
N MET A 35 -22.08 -5.24 8.68
CA MET A 35 -20.87 -4.41 8.83
C MET A 35 -19.65 -5.03 8.14
N THR A 36 -19.75 -6.25 7.61
CA THR A 36 -18.72 -6.81 6.70
C THR A 36 -18.80 -6.22 5.29
N ARG A 37 -19.42 -5.05 5.13
CA ARG A 37 -19.55 -4.41 3.83
C ARG A 37 -18.18 -3.94 3.36
N ASP A 38 -17.81 -4.34 2.17
CA ASP A 38 -16.58 -3.87 1.54
C ASP A 38 -16.57 -2.34 1.46
N TRP A 39 -15.38 -1.77 1.62
CA TRP A 39 -15.18 -0.33 1.49
C TRP A 39 -15.64 0.14 0.09
N ASP A 40 -16.49 1.16 0.04
CA ASP A 40 -16.99 1.74 -1.21
C ASP A 40 -16.74 3.25 -1.30
N GLN A 41 -16.76 3.78 -2.53
CA GLN A 41 -16.53 5.21 -2.80
C GLN A 41 -17.52 6.14 -2.07
N ARG A 42 -18.73 5.64 -1.76
CA ARG A 42 -19.71 6.40 -0.99
C ARG A 42 -19.28 6.55 0.46
N SER A 43 -18.71 5.51 1.04
CA SER A 43 -18.15 5.51 2.40
C SER A 43 -17.00 6.51 2.49
N GLU A 44 -16.09 6.52 1.51
CA GLU A 44 -14.99 7.51 1.42
C GLU A 44 -15.50 8.95 1.40
N LEU A 45 -16.47 9.27 0.53
CA LEU A 45 -17.06 10.61 0.46
C LEU A 45 -17.77 11.00 1.77
N LEU A 46 -18.52 10.07 2.36
CA LEU A 46 -19.23 10.32 3.62
C LEU A 46 -18.25 10.59 4.76
N GLN A 47 -17.19 9.79 4.87
CA GLN A 47 -16.17 9.96 5.90
C GLN A 47 -15.39 11.26 5.71
N GLY A 48 -15.05 11.63 4.48
CA GLY A 48 -14.46 12.93 4.18
C GLY A 48 -15.34 14.11 4.63
N VAL A 49 -16.65 14.03 4.40
CA VAL A 49 -17.62 15.07 4.85
C VAL A 49 -17.74 15.10 6.38
N LEU A 50 -17.82 13.94 7.03
CA LEU A 50 -17.94 13.83 8.48
C LEU A 50 -16.68 14.31 9.21
N ALA A 51 -15.50 14.03 8.63
CA ALA A 51 -14.22 14.43 9.19
C ALA A 51 -14.01 15.95 9.15
N GLY A 52 -14.66 16.63 8.19
CA GLY A 52 -14.63 18.08 8.06
C GLY A 52 -13.20 18.59 7.84
N PRO A 53 -12.79 19.70 8.50
CA PRO A 53 -11.51 20.34 8.22
C PRO A 53 -10.29 19.67 8.88
N ILE A 54 -10.48 18.59 9.66
CA ILE A 54 -9.41 17.97 10.45
C ILE A 54 -9.31 16.46 10.17
N PRO A 55 -9.10 16.04 8.90
CA PRO A 55 -9.11 14.63 8.52
C PRO A 55 -8.07 13.79 9.26
N GLY A 56 -6.89 14.35 9.56
CA GLY A 56 -5.84 13.64 10.30
C GLY A 56 -6.26 13.21 11.71
N PHE A 57 -7.02 14.04 12.43
CA PHE A 57 -7.54 13.66 13.77
C PHE A 57 -8.51 12.47 13.69
N TRP A 58 -9.32 12.40 12.63
CA TRP A 58 -10.23 11.29 12.42
C TRP A 58 -9.50 10.03 11.96
N ALA A 59 -8.43 10.15 11.17
CA ALA A 59 -7.55 9.04 10.86
C ALA A 59 -6.89 8.45 12.12
N ASP A 60 -6.42 9.31 13.03
CA ASP A 60 -5.90 8.89 14.34
C ASP A 60 -6.97 8.15 15.16
N ALA A 61 -8.20 8.68 15.20
CA ALA A 61 -9.31 8.06 15.91
C ALA A 61 -9.68 6.68 15.34
N ALA A 62 -9.67 6.52 14.01
CA ALA A 62 -9.90 5.23 13.35
C ALA A 62 -8.82 4.20 13.75
N VAL A 63 -7.55 4.59 13.80
CA VAL A 63 -6.47 3.69 14.26
C VAL A 63 -6.57 3.36 15.76
N LEU A 64 -7.00 4.30 16.60
CA LEU A 64 -7.28 3.97 18.01
C LEU A 64 -8.39 2.91 18.14
N ASN A 65 -9.44 3.01 17.32
CA ASN A 65 -10.49 1.99 17.27
C ASN A 65 -9.99 0.65 16.75
N LEU A 66 -9.08 0.67 15.77
CA LEU A 66 -8.44 -0.53 15.24
C LEU A 66 -7.74 -1.32 16.34
N PHE A 67 -7.03 -0.68 17.27
CA PHE A 67 -6.40 -1.39 18.40
C PHE A 67 -7.42 -2.06 19.33
N ASN A 68 -8.57 -1.41 19.58
CA ASN A 68 -9.64 -2.00 20.39
C ASN A 68 -10.24 -3.24 19.70
N VAL A 69 -10.44 -3.18 18.39
CA VAL A 69 -10.94 -4.31 17.59
C VAL A 69 -9.90 -5.42 17.53
N PHE A 70 -8.63 -5.07 17.32
CA PHE A 70 -7.55 -6.03 17.16
C PHE A 70 -7.34 -6.91 18.41
N ASP A 71 -7.47 -6.34 19.61
CA ASP A 71 -7.33 -7.12 20.85
C ASP A 71 -8.39 -8.22 20.96
N VAL A 72 -9.62 -7.99 20.50
CA VAL A 72 -10.67 -9.02 20.43
C VAL A 72 -10.41 -9.98 19.26
N ALA A 73 -10.04 -9.44 18.11
CA ALA A 73 -9.83 -10.18 16.87
C ALA A 73 -8.75 -11.26 17.05
N ARG A 74 -7.59 -10.92 17.62
CA ARG A 74 -6.44 -11.84 17.75
C ARG A 74 -6.73 -13.10 18.57
N HIS A 75 -7.72 -13.05 19.47
CA HIS A 75 -8.16 -14.20 20.28
C HIS A 75 -9.35 -14.94 19.70
N THR A 76 -9.93 -14.44 18.59
CA THR A 76 -11.09 -15.05 17.93
C THR A 76 -10.65 -16.05 16.87
N THR A 77 -11.35 -17.18 16.80
CA THR A 77 -11.08 -18.28 15.84
C THR A 77 -12.33 -18.61 15.01
N GLY A 78 -12.15 -19.42 13.95
CA GLY A 78 -13.25 -19.86 13.09
C GLY A 78 -13.87 -18.72 12.25
N GLU A 79 -15.15 -18.85 11.92
CA GLU A 79 -15.86 -17.91 11.02
C GLU A 79 -15.92 -16.47 11.57
N LEU A 80 -15.92 -16.30 12.89
CA LEU A 80 -15.94 -14.98 13.52
C LEU A 80 -14.63 -14.23 13.30
N ARG A 81 -13.49 -14.94 13.12
CA ARG A 81 -12.20 -14.32 12.81
C ARG A 81 -12.29 -13.50 11.54
N HIS A 82 -12.86 -14.07 10.47
CA HIS A 82 -12.96 -13.37 9.19
C HIS A 82 -13.75 -12.05 9.31
N ARG A 83 -14.82 -12.02 10.10
CA ARG A 83 -15.61 -10.81 10.34
C ARG A 83 -14.81 -9.73 11.05
N TRP A 84 -14.03 -10.12 12.06
CA TRP A 84 -13.16 -9.18 12.76
C TRP A 84 -12.06 -8.62 11.85
N TRP A 85 -11.48 -9.43 10.98
CA TRP A 85 -10.47 -8.93 10.04
C TRP A 85 -11.07 -8.02 8.97
N ARG A 86 -12.31 -8.26 8.55
CA ARG A 86 -13.04 -7.33 7.68
C ARG A 86 -13.27 -5.98 8.36
N GLU A 87 -13.60 -5.97 9.64
CA GLU A 87 -13.71 -4.73 10.44
C GLU A 87 -12.36 -4.00 10.55
N LEU A 88 -11.26 -4.74 10.81
CA LEU A 88 -9.92 -4.16 10.81
C LEU A 88 -9.56 -3.54 9.45
N ALA A 89 -9.88 -4.23 8.35
CA ALA A 89 -9.66 -3.72 7.00
C ALA A 89 -10.50 -2.45 6.74
N TYR A 90 -11.76 -2.44 7.15
CA TYR A 90 -12.63 -1.27 7.04
C TYR A 90 -12.04 -0.04 7.77
N LEU A 91 -11.57 -0.23 9.02
CA LEU A 91 -10.96 0.86 9.80
C LEU A 91 -9.64 1.35 9.18
N LEU A 92 -8.86 0.47 8.55
CA LEU A 92 -7.67 0.87 7.80
C LEU A 92 -8.02 1.67 6.55
N HIS A 93 -9.04 1.25 5.81
CA HIS A 93 -9.58 2.01 4.69
C HIS A 93 -10.08 3.39 5.13
N GLU A 94 -10.82 3.46 6.23
CA GLU A 94 -11.28 4.72 6.81
C GLU A 94 -10.10 5.64 7.12
N ALA A 95 -9.11 5.16 7.89
CA ALA A 95 -7.94 5.94 8.25
C ALA A 95 -7.16 6.45 7.04
N LEU A 96 -6.89 5.57 6.06
CA LEU A 96 -6.09 5.90 4.89
C LEU A 96 -6.84 6.72 3.83
N SER A 97 -8.17 6.63 3.78
CA SER A 97 -8.98 7.51 2.94
C SER A 97 -8.99 8.95 3.45
N LEU A 98 -8.91 9.13 4.77
CA LEU A 98 -8.85 10.43 5.42
C LEU A 98 -7.45 11.04 5.35
N ASP A 99 -6.41 10.24 5.59
CA ASP A 99 -5.01 10.64 5.42
C ASP A 99 -4.19 9.54 4.73
N PRO A 100 -4.04 9.61 3.39
CA PRO A 100 -3.23 8.65 2.63
C PRO A 100 -1.74 8.66 2.98
N ARG A 101 -1.27 9.63 3.78
CA ARG A 101 0.12 9.74 4.23
C ARG A 101 0.34 9.14 5.61
N PHE A 102 -0.72 8.61 6.24
CA PHE A 102 -0.66 8.15 7.60
C PHE A 102 0.15 6.85 7.72
N ARG A 103 1.41 7.01 8.15
CA ARG A 103 2.41 5.92 8.18
C ARG A 103 2.01 4.75 9.06
N ASP A 104 1.34 5.01 10.17
CA ASP A 104 0.89 3.95 11.07
C ASP A 104 -0.23 3.13 10.42
N GLY A 105 -1.15 3.79 9.68
CA GLY A 105 -2.13 3.10 8.83
C GLY A 105 -1.47 2.17 7.83
N LEU A 106 -0.48 2.65 7.07
CA LEU A 106 0.24 1.83 6.09
C LEU A 106 0.99 0.65 6.73
N ARG A 107 1.65 0.88 7.87
CA ARG A 107 2.38 -0.17 8.61
C ARG A 107 1.42 -1.21 9.17
N LEU A 108 0.26 -0.79 9.64
CA LEU A 108 -0.79 -1.70 10.12
C LEU A 108 -1.41 -2.49 8.95
N THR A 109 -1.62 -1.87 7.78
CA THR A 109 -2.05 -2.57 6.56
C THR A 109 -1.08 -3.70 6.20
N GLU A 110 0.22 -3.42 6.18
CA GLU A 110 1.25 -4.45 6.00
C GLU A 110 1.15 -5.56 7.06
N GLY A 111 1.17 -5.19 8.34
CA GLY A 111 1.29 -6.15 9.43
C GLY A 111 0.03 -6.96 9.74
N LEU A 112 -1.16 -6.41 9.47
CA LEU A 112 -2.44 -7.04 9.80
C LEU A 112 -3.10 -7.72 8.62
N LEU A 113 -3.07 -7.10 7.44
CA LEU A 113 -3.77 -7.61 6.26
C LEU A 113 -2.83 -8.34 5.30
N GLY A 114 -1.57 -7.90 5.20
CA GLY A 114 -0.63 -8.39 4.19
C GLY A 114 -0.44 -9.91 4.19
N TYR A 115 -0.46 -10.53 5.37
CA TYR A 115 -0.25 -11.98 5.52
C TYR A 115 -1.48 -12.72 6.06
N GLU A 116 -2.64 -12.05 6.17
CA GLU A 116 -3.87 -12.74 6.58
C GLU A 116 -4.54 -13.40 5.35
N PRO A 117 -4.86 -14.71 5.41
CA PRO A 117 -5.59 -15.39 4.35
C PRO A 117 -6.90 -14.66 3.97
N GLY A 118 -7.02 -14.31 2.69
CA GLY A 118 -8.19 -13.61 2.14
C GLY A 118 -8.14 -12.09 2.21
N PHE A 119 -7.09 -11.49 2.77
CA PHE A 119 -6.92 -10.03 2.88
C PHE A 119 -5.64 -9.50 2.21
N THR A 120 -4.71 -10.35 1.80
CA THR A 120 -3.46 -9.92 1.16
C THR A 120 -3.69 -9.05 -0.09
N ALA A 121 -4.68 -9.37 -0.93
CA ALA A 121 -5.00 -8.57 -2.12
C ALA A 121 -5.43 -7.15 -1.75
N GLU A 122 -6.28 -7.01 -0.75
CA GLU A 122 -6.76 -5.73 -0.22
C GLU A 122 -5.62 -4.93 0.43
N ALA A 123 -4.69 -5.62 1.12
CA ALA A 123 -3.48 -4.98 1.62
C ALA A 123 -2.64 -4.37 0.49
N VAL A 124 -2.42 -5.12 -0.60
CA VAL A 124 -1.69 -4.63 -1.77
C VAL A 124 -2.43 -3.44 -2.41
N ASP A 125 -3.76 -3.50 -2.54
CA ASP A 125 -4.58 -2.42 -3.09
C ASP A 125 -4.41 -1.13 -2.27
N LEU A 126 -4.52 -1.21 -0.95
CA LEU A 126 -4.34 -0.06 -0.04
C LEU A 126 -2.94 0.55 -0.13
N LEU A 127 -1.90 -0.30 -0.10
CA LEU A 127 -0.51 0.15 -0.18
C LEU A 127 -0.17 0.74 -1.56
N GLU A 128 -0.73 0.19 -2.65
CA GLU A 128 -0.58 0.75 -3.99
C GLU A 128 -1.26 2.12 -4.12
N GLN A 129 -2.48 2.26 -3.59
CA GLN A 129 -3.23 3.52 -3.64
C GLN A 129 -2.54 4.63 -2.83
N CYS A 130 -2.03 4.30 -1.64
CA CYS A 130 -1.52 5.29 -0.69
C CYS A 130 0.00 5.49 -0.78
N GLY A 131 0.77 4.46 -1.18
CA GLY A 131 2.23 4.47 -1.29
C GLY A 131 2.83 5.65 -2.08
N PRO A 132 2.22 6.12 -3.19
CA PRO A 132 2.71 7.30 -3.91
C PRO A 132 2.73 8.57 -3.06
N ASN A 133 1.82 8.69 -2.09
CA ASN A 133 1.62 9.89 -1.27
C ASN A 133 2.66 10.02 -0.14
N VAL A 134 3.39 8.96 0.17
CA VAL A 134 4.43 8.97 1.21
C VAL A 134 5.83 9.11 0.60
N SER A 135 6.75 9.67 1.39
CA SER A 135 8.14 9.87 0.98
C SER A 135 8.94 8.56 0.91
N SER A 136 8.55 7.57 1.72
CA SER A 136 9.22 6.27 1.78
C SER A 136 8.69 5.34 0.69
N GLY A 137 9.59 4.60 0.04
CA GLY A 137 9.21 3.54 -0.91
C GLY A 137 9.02 2.16 -0.29
N GLU A 138 9.24 2.01 1.02
CA GLU A 138 9.16 0.72 1.71
C GLU A 138 7.79 0.05 1.51
N TYR A 139 6.70 0.81 1.63
CA TYR A 139 5.34 0.30 1.48
C TYR A 139 5.03 -0.21 0.07
N LEU A 140 5.54 0.47 -0.96
CA LEU A 140 5.41 0.02 -2.36
C LEU A 140 6.25 -1.23 -2.62
N LEU A 141 7.44 -1.31 -2.01
CA LEU A 141 8.28 -2.50 -2.09
C LEU A 141 7.64 -3.71 -1.38
N VAL A 142 7.03 -3.51 -0.22
CA VAL A 142 6.26 -4.54 0.48
C VAL A 142 5.06 -4.99 -0.35
N ALA A 143 4.28 -4.04 -0.89
CA ALA A 143 3.16 -4.35 -1.77
C ALA A 143 3.61 -5.16 -3.00
N SER A 144 4.76 -4.80 -3.57
CA SER A 144 5.40 -5.53 -4.66
C SER A 144 5.74 -6.98 -4.27
N PHE A 145 6.35 -7.16 -3.10
CA PHE A 145 6.69 -8.48 -2.57
C PHE A 145 5.44 -9.35 -2.36
N LEU A 146 4.42 -8.80 -1.69
CA LEU A 146 3.15 -9.51 -1.44
C LEU A 146 2.44 -9.88 -2.75
N ALA A 147 2.40 -8.95 -3.72
CA ALA A 147 1.83 -9.21 -5.03
C ALA A 147 2.53 -10.38 -5.73
N HIS A 148 3.85 -10.47 -5.65
CA HIS A 148 4.59 -11.58 -6.27
C HIS A 148 4.45 -12.89 -5.49
N VAL A 149 4.77 -12.88 -4.20
CA VAL A 149 4.95 -14.11 -3.40
C VAL A 149 3.62 -14.70 -2.96
N GLU A 150 2.68 -13.87 -2.52
CA GLU A 150 1.41 -14.34 -1.95
C GLU A 150 0.30 -14.42 -3.01
N LEU A 151 0.30 -13.49 -3.97
CA LEU A 151 -0.78 -13.38 -4.96
C LEU A 151 -0.41 -13.94 -6.35
N ASN A 152 0.86 -14.27 -6.60
CA ASN A 152 1.36 -14.68 -7.92
C ASN A 152 1.05 -13.66 -9.04
N GLN A 153 1.00 -12.36 -8.70
CA GLN A 153 0.73 -11.23 -9.60
C GLN A 153 2.03 -10.52 -9.99
N THR A 154 2.94 -11.20 -10.67
CA THR A 154 4.29 -10.65 -10.94
C THR A 154 4.29 -9.35 -11.75
N GLU A 155 3.37 -9.18 -12.70
CA GLU A 155 3.24 -7.91 -13.45
C GLU A 155 2.91 -6.73 -12.53
N ARG A 156 2.03 -6.95 -11.56
CA ARG A 156 1.69 -5.95 -10.54
C ARG A 156 2.89 -5.69 -9.64
N ALA A 157 3.59 -6.75 -9.24
CA ALA A 157 4.80 -6.64 -8.45
C ALA A 157 5.88 -5.80 -9.15
N LEU A 158 6.13 -6.04 -10.45
CA LEU A 158 7.09 -5.28 -11.25
C LEU A 158 6.76 -3.78 -11.28
N ARG A 159 5.49 -3.42 -11.52
CA ARG A 159 5.06 -2.01 -11.49
C ARG A 159 5.30 -1.37 -10.12
N LEU A 160 4.92 -2.06 -9.04
CA LEU A 160 5.09 -1.57 -7.68
C LEU A 160 6.58 -1.44 -7.30
N ALA A 161 7.43 -2.37 -7.75
CA ALA A 161 8.87 -2.31 -7.53
C ALA A 161 9.53 -1.15 -8.30
N ASP A 162 9.08 -0.87 -9.52
CA ASP A 162 9.56 0.29 -10.28
C ASP A 162 9.16 1.62 -9.61
N MET A 163 7.92 1.72 -9.14
CA MET A 163 7.48 2.88 -8.35
C MET A 163 8.28 3.04 -7.05
N ALA A 164 8.58 1.94 -6.37
CA ALA A 164 9.44 1.95 -5.19
C ALA A 164 10.90 2.34 -5.53
N ALA A 165 11.40 1.93 -6.70
CA ALA A 165 12.76 2.22 -7.16
C ALA A 165 13.01 3.71 -7.43
N ASP A 166 11.95 4.50 -7.64
CA ASP A 166 11.98 5.96 -7.75
C ASP A 166 12.14 6.67 -6.40
N LYS A 167 11.93 5.96 -5.29
CA LYS A 167 12.06 6.52 -3.94
C LYS A 167 13.51 6.34 -3.42
N PRO A 168 14.12 7.40 -2.85
CA PRO A 168 15.56 7.39 -2.55
C PRO A 168 15.97 6.47 -1.40
N ASP A 169 15.06 6.18 -0.47
CA ASP A 169 15.30 5.39 0.73
C ASP A 169 15.41 3.87 0.44
N VAL A 170 14.65 3.37 -0.53
CA VAL A 170 14.65 1.94 -0.90
C VAL A 170 15.14 1.66 -2.32
N GLY A 171 15.55 2.69 -3.07
CA GLY A 171 15.83 2.59 -4.51
C GLY A 171 16.72 1.41 -4.90
N SER A 172 17.85 1.20 -4.21
CA SER A 172 18.78 0.10 -4.51
C SER A 172 18.20 -1.30 -4.27
N LEU A 173 17.36 -1.44 -3.24
CA LEU A 173 16.69 -2.70 -2.89
C LEU A 173 15.57 -2.99 -3.88
N ALA A 174 14.71 -2.01 -4.15
CA ALA A 174 13.62 -2.13 -5.11
C ALA A 174 14.12 -2.41 -6.53
N GLN A 175 15.20 -1.76 -6.96
CA GLN A 175 15.86 -2.07 -8.25
C GLN A 175 16.40 -3.50 -8.29
N GLY A 176 16.95 -4.00 -7.19
CA GLY A 176 17.43 -5.37 -7.09
C GLY A 176 16.30 -6.38 -7.19
N PHE A 177 15.18 -6.09 -6.52
CA PHE A 177 13.98 -6.92 -6.55
C PHE A 177 13.35 -6.93 -7.95
N ALA A 178 13.11 -5.77 -8.56
CA ALA A 178 12.59 -5.65 -9.92
C ALA A 178 13.47 -6.37 -10.94
N ALA A 179 14.80 -6.18 -10.88
CA ALA A 179 15.72 -6.87 -11.79
C ALA A 179 15.69 -8.39 -11.62
N LYS A 180 15.50 -8.89 -10.39
CA LYS A 180 15.33 -10.33 -10.13
C LYS A 180 14.03 -10.85 -10.77
N LEU A 181 12.92 -10.14 -10.58
CA LEU A 181 11.64 -10.53 -11.19
C LEU A 181 11.72 -10.54 -12.72
N LEU A 182 12.34 -9.52 -13.32
CA LEU A 182 12.55 -9.47 -14.77
C LEU A 182 13.45 -10.60 -15.27
N LEU A 183 14.50 -10.94 -14.51
CA LEU A 183 15.38 -12.07 -14.83
C LEU A 183 14.59 -13.38 -14.87
N GLU A 184 13.75 -13.63 -13.87
CA GLU A 184 12.95 -14.85 -13.76
C GLU A 184 11.87 -14.96 -14.86
N GLN A 185 11.28 -13.85 -15.29
CA GLN A 185 10.17 -13.85 -16.26
C GLN A 185 10.59 -13.65 -17.71
N HIS A 186 11.58 -12.79 -17.95
CA HIS A 186 11.93 -12.28 -19.28
C HIS A 186 13.42 -12.47 -19.61
N GLY A 187 14.19 -13.10 -18.71
CA GLY A 187 15.59 -13.38 -18.92
C GLY A 187 16.53 -12.20 -18.66
N CYS A 188 17.81 -12.45 -18.88
CA CYS A 188 18.90 -11.54 -18.50
C CYS A 188 18.89 -10.23 -19.29
N GLN A 189 18.48 -10.26 -20.56
CA GLN A 189 18.39 -9.07 -21.40
C GLN A 189 17.42 -8.03 -20.81
N ALA A 190 16.24 -8.48 -20.35
CA ALA A 190 15.25 -7.62 -19.74
C ALA A 190 15.75 -7.00 -18.42
N ALA A 191 16.32 -7.84 -17.56
CA ALA A 191 16.90 -7.38 -16.29
C ALA A 191 18.05 -6.38 -16.50
N LEU A 192 18.94 -6.63 -17.46
CA LEU A 192 20.03 -5.71 -17.82
C LEU A 192 19.49 -4.39 -18.39
N ALA A 193 18.55 -4.44 -19.34
CA ALA A 193 17.95 -3.25 -19.93
C ALA A 193 17.28 -2.37 -18.86
N PHE A 194 16.57 -2.98 -17.91
CA PHE A 194 16.00 -2.27 -16.77
C PHE A 194 17.09 -1.59 -15.91
N LEU A 195 18.13 -2.32 -15.50
CA LEU A 195 19.21 -1.75 -14.68
C LEU A 195 19.92 -0.60 -15.41
N GLU A 196 20.16 -0.72 -16.71
CA GLU A 196 20.75 0.35 -17.53
C GLU A 196 19.85 1.58 -17.63
N TYR A 197 18.55 1.37 -17.87
CA TYR A 197 17.56 2.44 -17.85
C TYR A 197 17.57 3.18 -16.50
N ARG A 198 17.50 2.44 -15.39
CA ARG A 198 17.56 3.03 -14.04
C ARG A 198 18.87 3.80 -13.80
N LYS A 199 20.01 3.26 -14.25
CA LYS A 199 21.30 3.94 -14.14
C LYS A 199 21.30 5.29 -14.85
N SER A 200 20.65 5.40 -16.00
CA SER A 200 20.56 6.65 -16.76
C SER A 200 19.76 7.76 -16.05
N LYS A 201 18.91 7.39 -15.08
CA LYS A 201 18.03 8.30 -14.34
C LYS A 201 18.56 8.69 -12.95
N LEU A 202 19.47 7.91 -12.40
CA LEU A 202 20.00 8.13 -11.05
C LEU A 202 21.08 9.23 -11.02
N PRO A 203 21.19 9.98 -9.91
CA PRO A 203 22.35 10.82 -9.66
C PRO A 203 23.65 10.01 -9.69
N LEU A 204 24.74 10.61 -10.18
CA LEU A 204 26.06 9.99 -10.34
C LEU A 204 26.54 9.24 -9.08
N VAL A 205 26.25 9.79 -7.89
CA VAL A 205 26.64 9.20 -6.59
C VAL A 205 26.07 7.79 -6.38
N TYR A 206 24.92 7.46 -6.98
CA TYR A 206 24.27 6.16 -6.86
C TYR A 206 24.53 5.24 -8.06
N ALA A 207 25.13 5.76 -9.14
CA ALA A 207 25.33 5.03 -10.39
C ALA A 207 26.38 3.91 -10.27
N ASP A 208 27.38 4.06 -9.39
CA ASP A 208 28.48 3.10 -9.25
C ASP A 208 28.03 1.74 -8.72
N GLN A 209 27.13 1.72 -7.74
CA GLN A 209 26.57 0.47 -7.20
C GLN A 209 25.77 -0.28 -8.26
N LEU A 210 25.02 0.46 -9.07
CA LEU A 210 24.22 -0.11 -10.15
C LEU A 210 25.11 -0.60 -11.30
N GLN A 211 26.17 0.14 -11.62
CA GLN A 211 27.18 -0.30 -12.59
C GLN A 211 27.84 -1.61 -12.16
N ALA A 212 28.25 -1.73 -10.90
CA ALA A 212 28.83 -2.96 -10.37
C ALA A 212 27.84 -4.14 -10.41
N ARG A 213 26.53 -3.89 -10.27
CA ARG A 213 25.48 -4.91 -10.43
C ARG A 213 25.32 -5.32 -11.90
N ILE A 214 25.26 -4.37 -12.83
CA ILE A 214 25.19 -4.62 -14.28
C ILE A 214 26.39 -5.46 -14.73
N GLU A 215 27.60 -5.11 -14.30
CA GLU A 215 28.82 -5.85 -14.65
C GLU A 215 28.85 -7.27 -14.08
N ARG A 216 28.36 -7.46 -12.85
CA ARG A 216 28.22 -8.80 -12.26
C ARG A 216 27.24 -9.64 -13.06
N MET A 217 26.07 -9.09 -13.38
CA MET A 217 25.04 -9.79 -14.16
C MET A 217 25.53 -10.15 -15.57
N ARG A 218 26.27 -9.28 -16.25
CA ARG A 218 26.91 -9.59 -17.56
C ARG A 218 27.95 -10.71 -17.47
N LYS A 219 28.63 -10.83 -16.34
CA LYS A 219 29.65 -11.87 -16.13
C LYS A 219 29.05 -13.21 -15.73
N ASP A 220 27.79 -13.23 -15.30
CA ASP A 220 27.07 -14.43 -14.90
C ASP A 220 26.95 -15.42 -16.08
N PRO A 221 27.39 -16.68 -15.93
CA PRO A 221 27.26 -17.70 -16.98
C PRO A 221 25.82 -17.90 -17.46
N GLU A 222 24.83 -17.80 -16.57
CA GLU A 222 23.41 -17.94 -16.92
C GLU A 222 23.01 -16.83 -17.91
N CYS A 223 23.50 -15.61 -17.68
CA CYS A 223 23.25 -14.48 -18.57
C CYS A 223 24.09 -14.42 -19.84
N ARG A 224 25.18 -15.19 -19.93
CA ARG A 224 25.98 -15.29 -21.17
C ARG A 224 25.36 -16.23 -22.18
N GLN A 225 24.58 -17.20 -21.73
CA GLN A 225 23.93 -18.20 -22.58
C GLN A 225 22.57 -17.71 -23.11
N ASP A 226 22.05 -16.65 -22.53
CA ASP A 226 20.79 -15.99 -22.89
C ASP A 226 20.98 -15.11 -24.15
N VAL A 227 21.33 -15.76 -25.26
CA VAL A 227 21.35 -15.15 -26.60
C VAL A 227 19.90 -15.15 -27.11
N PRO A 228 19.32 -13.99 -27.46
CA PRO A 228 17.93 -13.94 -27.89
C PRO A 228 17.75 -14.78 -29.16
N PRO A 229 16.60 -15.48 -29.34
CA PRO A 229 16.25 -15.96 -30.67
C PRO A 229 16.25 -14.75 -31.60
N ALA A 230 16.83 -14.89 -32.80
CA ALA A 230 17.11 -13.80 -33.75
C ALA A 230 15.89 -12.96 -34.18
N ASN A 231 14.69 -13.26 -33.68
CA ASN A 231 13.41 -12.66 -34.02
C ASN A 231 12.60 -12.15 -32.80
N ALA A 232 13.20 -12.01 -31.60
CA ALA A 232 12.49 -11.40 -30.47
C ALA A 232 12.32 -9.89 -30.71
N PRO A 233 11.08 -9.35 -30.72
CA PRO A 233 10.85 -7.94 -30.99
C PRO A 233 11.45 -7.05 -29.88
N PRO A 234 12.07 -5.91 -30.23
CA PRO A 234 12.61 -4.97 -29.27
C PRO A 234 11.51 -4.02 -28.80
N GLU A 235 10.64 -4.47 -27.91
CA GLU A 235 9.84 -3.56 -27.08
C GLU A 235 9.27 -4.36 -25.92
N ILE A 236 10.00 -4.40 -24.80
CA ILE A 236 9.29 -4.49 -23.53
C ILE A 236 8.58 -3.14 -23.45
N ASP A 237 7.28 -3.13 -23.76
CA ASP A 237 6.40 -1.99 -23.52
C ASP A 237 6.26 -1.90 -22.00
N LEU A 238 7.36 -1.49 -21.33
CA LEU A 238 7.34 -1.03 -19.96
C LEU A 238 6.17 -0.06 -19.92
N PRO A 239 5.16 -0.28 -19.08
CA PRO A 239 3.92 0.47 -19.16
C PRO A 239 4.29 1.95 -19.21
N LYS A 240 4.07 2.58 -20.37
CA LYS A 240 4.35 4.00 -20.57
C LYS A 240 3.67 4.68 -19.39
N THR A 241 4.43 5.32 -18.53
CA THR A 241 4.02 5.84 -17.22
C THR A 241 3.01 6.98 -17.29
N ASN A 242 2.29 7.13 -18.40
CA ASN A 242 1.36 8.21 -18.72
C ASN A 242 -0.07 7.96 -18.19
N ALA A 243 -0.32 6.89 -17.43
CA ALA A 243 -1.66 6.62 -16.87
C ALA A 243 -2.03 7.52 -15.66
N TRP A 244 -1.09 8.32 -15.14
CA TRP A 244 -1.33 9.16 -13.95
C TRP A 244 -1.53 10.66 -14.25
N GLU A 245 -1.37 11.12 -15.49
CA GLU A 245 -1.54 12.54 -15.84
C GLU A 245 -2.99 12.99 -16.10
N THR A 246 -3.98 12.09 -16.09
CA THR A 246 -5.39 12.46 -16.34
C THR A 246 -6.26 12.58 -15.08
N GLY A 247 -5.68 12.54 -13.88
CA GLY A 247 -6.40 12.65 -12.59
C GLY A 247 -6.49 14.05 -11.96
N LYS A 248 -6.26 15.13 -12.72
CA LYS A 248 -6.49 16.52 -12.25
C LYS A 248 -7.33 17.31 -13.24
N ALA A 249 -8.66 17.15 -13.18
CA ALA A 249 -9.64 18.19 -13.46
C ALA A 249 -11.06 17.66 -13.25
N SER A 250 -11.56 17.77 -12.02
CA SER A 250 -12.99 18.01 -11.70
C SER A 250 -13.15 18.16 -10.21
#